data_AF-A0A1B6NWS8-F1
#
_entry.id   AF-A0A1B6NWS8-F1
#
_cell.length_a   1.000
_cell.length_b   1.000
_cell.length_c   1.000
_cell.angle_alpha   90.00
_cell.angle_beta   90.00
_cell.angle_gamma   90.00
#
_symmetry.space_group_name_H-M   'P 1'
#
loop_
_entity.id
_entity.type
_entity.pdbx_description
1 polymer ?
#
loop_
_entity_poly.entity_id
_entity_poly.type
_entity_poly.pdbx_seq_one_letter_code
_entity_poly.pdbx_strand_id
1 'polypeptide(L)'
;WVRKFADTYPNAIRLQSYEQLAQNPQAEVKDLLAFCNLPWEAHCLQVENNTLPVSTASKVQVREPINTKSIGRWKRYEPQLDVLKTVISQ
;
A
#
# COMPACT_ATOMS: atom_id res chain seq x y z
N TRP A 1 11.60 -11.61 6.74
CA TRP A 1 11.60 -10.83 8.00
C TRP A 1 10.21 -10.30 8.31
N VAL A 2 9.54 -9.53 7.44
CA VAL A 2 8.18 -9.01 7.69
C VAL A 2 7.14 -10.10 7.99
N ARG A 3 7.14 -11.22 7.25
CA ARG A 3 6.28 -12.39 7.55
C ARG A 3 6.47 -12.95 8.97
N LYS A 4 7.72 -13.07 9.41
CA LYS A 4 8.04 -13.57 10.75
C LYS A 4 7.35 -12.75 11.85
N PHE A 5 7.25 -11.43 11.68
CA PHE A 5 6.54 -10.58 12.66
C PHE A 5 5.04 -10.85 12.68
N ALA A 6 4.41 -10.96 11.52
CA ALA A 6 2.99 -11.30 11.43
C ALA A 6 2.70 -12.70 12.01
N ASP A 7 3.56 -13.68 11.72
CA ASP A 7 3.41 -15.04 12.25
C ASP A 7 3.61 -15.08 13.78
N THR A 8 4.50 -14.25 14.32
CA THR A 8 4.78 -14.18 15.76
C THR A 8 3.69 -13.42 16.52
N TYR A 9 3.08 -12.41 15.89
CA TYR A 9 2.09 -11.52 16.51
C TYR A 9 0.82 -11.41 15.65
N PRO A 10 0.09 -12.51 15.40
CA PRO A 10 -0.98 -12.56 14.43
C PRO A 10 -2.19 -11.68 14.78
N ASN A 11 -2.37 -11.34 16.07
CA ASN A 11 -3.45 -10.47 16.54
C ASN A 11 -3.04 -8.99 16.64
N ALA A 12 -1.76 -8.66 16.39
CA ALA A 12 -1.24 -7.30 16.51
C ALA A 12 -0.59 -6.80 15.22
N ILE A 13 -0.16 -7.69 14.33
CA ILE A 13 0.49 -7.36 13.07
C ILE A 13 -0.23 -8.05 11.91
N ARG A 14 -0.81 -7.25 11.01
CA ARG A 14 -1.38 -7.71 9.72
C ARG A 14 -0.46 -7.27 8.58
N LEU A 15 -0.19 -8.18 7.64
CA LEU A 15 0.46 -7.83 6.38
C LEU A 15 -0.57 -7.30 5.39
N GLN A 16 -0.38 -6.06 4.93
CA GLN A 16 -1.18 -5.48 3.85
C GLN A 16 -0.38 -5.46 2.55
N SER A 17 -0.87 -6.11 1.51
CA SER A 17 -0.35 -5.91 0.15
C SER A 17 -0.82 -4.56 -0.37
N TYR A 18 0.12 -3.74 -0.85
CA TYR A 18 -0.19 -2.48 -1.51
C TYR A 18 -1.01 -2.69 -2.78
N GLU A 19 -0.62 -3.68 -3.59
CA GLU A 19 -1.27 -4.00 -4.85
C GLU A 19 -2.72 -4.44 -4.65
N GLN A 20 -2.97 -5.34 -3.69
CA GLN A 20 -4.33 -5.76 -3.38
C GLN A 20 -5.18 -4.61 -2.85
N LEU A 21 -4.62 -3.77 -1.95
CA LEU A 21 -5.33 -2.59 -1.43
C LEU A 21 -5.71 -1.62 -2.55
N ALA A 22 -4.80 -1.34 -3.46
CA ALA A 22 -5.04 -0.41 -4.56
C ALA A 22 -6.00 -0.98 -5.61
N GLN A 23 -6.03 -2.31 -5.81
CA GLN A 23 -6.92 -2.98 -6.76
C GLN A 23 -8.33 -3.22 -6.19
N ASN A 24 -8.42 -3.55 -4.91
CA ASN A 24 -9.65 -3.99 -4.24
C ASN A 24 -9.91 -3.19 -2.93
N PRO A 25 -9.91 -1.84 -2.96
CA PRO A 25 -9.86 -1.03 -1.75
C PRO A 25 -11.03 -1.25 -0.80
N GLN A 26 -12.24 -1.48 -1.32
CA GLN A 26 -13.40 -1.75 -0.47
C GLN A 26 -13.26 -3.01 0.38
N ALA A 27 -12.75 -4.10 -0.19
CA ALA A 27 -12.57 -5.35 0.55
C ALA A 27 -11.40 -5.23 1.53
N GLU A 28 -10.25 -4.77 1.04
CA GLU A 28 -9.02 -4.69 1.82
C GLU A 28 -9.11 -3.69 2.98
N VAL A 29 -9.78 -2.54 2.80
CA VAL A 29 -9.98 -1.58 3.89
C VAL A 29 -10.95 -2.11 4.94
N LYS A 30 -12.00 -2.86 4.54
CA LYS A 30 -12.89 -3.52 5.53
C LYS A 30 -12.13 -4.53 6.37
N ASP A 31 -11.31 -5.36 5.74
CA ASP A 31 -10.50 -6.36 6.44
C ASP A 31 -9.43 -5.72 7.34
N LEU A 32 -8.82 -4.62 6.87
CA LEU A 32 -7.90 -3.80 7.67
C LEU A 32 -8.57 -3.24 8.92
N LEU A 33 -9.75 -2.63 8.77
CA LEU A 33 -10.48 -2.03 9.89
C LEU A 33 -10.98 -3.10 10.88
N ALA A 34 -11.47 -4.23 10.37
CA ALA A 34 -11.87 -5.37 11.20
C ALA A 34 -10.70 -5.89 12.05
N PHE A 35 -9.50 -6.00 11.45
CA PHE A 35 -8.29 -6.37 12.19
C PHE A 35 -7.95 -5.37 13.32
N CYS A 36 -8.16 -4.08 13.07
CA CYS A 36 -7.93 -3.02 14.06
C CYS A 36 -9.09 -2.84 15.06
N ASN A 37 -10.16 -3.64 14.98
CA ASN A 37 -11.41 -3.46 15.73
C ASN A 37 -12.03 -2.06 15.57
N LEU A 38 -11.94 -1.50 14.36
CA LEU A 38 -12.50 -0.19 14.01
C LEU A 38 -13.78 -0.35 13.16
N PRO A 39 -14.77 0.54 13.32
CA PRO A 39 -15.96 0.53 12.48
C PRO A 39 -15.65 0.92 11.04
N TRP A 40 -16.46 0.43 10.10
CA TRP A 40 -16.40 0.81 8.70
C TRP A 40 -17.06 2.17 8.45
N GLU A 41 -16.40 3.01 7.64
CA GLU A 41 -16.97 4.25 7.11
C GLU A 41 -16.71 4.37 5.61
N ALA A 42 -17.71 4.82 4.84
CA ALA A 42 -17.57 4.96 3.39
C ALA A 42 -16.47 5.96 2.98
N HIS A 43 -16.22 6.97 3.81
CA HIS A 43 -15.17 7.95 3.59
C HIS A 43 -13.76 7.37 3.61
N CYS A 44 -13.55 6.16 4.15
CA CYS A 44 -12.26 5.47 4.06
C CYS A 44 -11.82 5.19 2.62
N LEU A 45 -12.75 5.20 1.65
CA LEU A 45 -12.44 5.05 0.22
C LEU A 45 -12.26 6.38 -0.51
N GLN A 46 -12.53 7.50 0.15
CA GLN A 46 -12.53 8.86 -0.41
C GLN A 46 -11.40 9.68 0.22
N VAL A 47 -10.19 9.11 0.24
CA VAL A 47 -9.02 9.68 0.92
C VAL A 47 -8.63 11.06 0.39
N GLU A 48 -8.95 11.35 -0.87
CA GLU A 48 -8.77 12.64 -1.54
C GLU A 48 -9.57 13.77 -0.89
N ASN A 49 -10.67 13.45 -0.20
CA ASN A 49 -11.52 14.44 0.48
C ASN A 49 -10.97 14.86 1.86
N ASN A 50 -9.90 14.23 2.34
CA ASN A 50 -9.28 14.62 3.60
C ASN A 50 -8.77 16.08 3.51
N THR A 51 -9.13 16.93 4.48
CA THR A 51 -8.72 18.35 4.52
C THR A 51 -7.54 18.61 5.46
N LEU A 52 -7.18 17.64 6.30
CA LEU A 52 -6.08 17.77 7.25
C LEU A 52 -4.73 17.93 6.54
N PRO A 53 -3.78 18.68 7.12
CA PRO A 53 -2.47 18.91 6.50
C PRO A 53 -1.68 17.60 6.34
N VAL A 54 -1.05 17.45 5.18
CA VAL A 54 -0.11 16.35 4.87
C VAL A 54 1.26 16.95 4.56
N SER A 55 2.27 16.54 5.33
CA SER A 55 3.65 17.04 5.26
C SER A 55 4.66 15.94 4.91
N THR A 56 4.28 15.03 4.01
CA THR A 56 5.13 13.94 3.52
C THR A 56 5.53 14.16 2.06
N ALA A 57 6.59 13.49 1.59
CA ALA A 57 6.98 13.51 0.17
C ALA A 57 5.87 12.99 -0.77
N SER A 58 4.95 12.17 -0.25
CA SER A 58 3.78 11.64 -0.97
C SER A 58 2.57 12.59 -0.99
N LYS A 59 2.69 13.84 -0.52
CA LYS A 59 1.58 14.79 -0.35
C LYS A 59 0.65 14.90 -1.57
N VAL A 60 1.20 15.00 -2.77
CA VAL A 60 0.38 15.10 -4.00
C VAL A 60 -0.35 13.79 -4.27
N GLN A 61 0.31 12.65 -4.07
CA GLN A 61 -0.23 11.33 -4.37
C GLN A 61 -1.39 10.94 -3.43
N VAL A 62 -1.29 11.28 -2.14
CA VAL A 62 -2.35 10.96 -1.16
C VAL A 62 -3.59 11.84 -1.31
N ARG A 63 -3.52 12.88 -2.15
CA ARG A 63 -4.65 13.75 -2.50
C ARG A 63 -5.34 13.32 -3.80
N GLU A 64 -4.90 12.23 -4.42
CA GLU A 64 -5.63 11.60 -5.52
C GLU A 64 -6.51 10.45 -4.99
N PRO A 65 -7.62 10.11 -5.70
CA PRO A 65 -8.37 8.89 -5.40
C PRO A 65 -7.46 7.66 -5.44
N ILE A 66 -7.82 6.63 -4.67
CA ILE A 66 -7.09 5.35 -4.68
C ILE A 66 -7.02 4.83 -6.12
N ASN A 67 -5.81 4.58 -6.59
CA ASN A 67 -5.56 4.15 -7.96
C ASN A 67 -4.32 3.24 -8.07
N THR A 68 -4.22 2.56 -9.20
CA THR A 68 -3.18 1.56 -9.49
C THR A 68 -2.04 2.10 -10.37
N LYS A 69 -2.00 3.42 -10.66
CA LYS A 69 -1.06 4.01 -11.64
C LYS A 69 0.41 3.80 -11.27
N SER A 70 0.71 3.67 -9.98
CA SER A 70 2.07 3.44 -9.47
C SER A 70 2.51 1.97 -9.58
N ILE A 71 1.57 1.03 -9.71
CA ILE A 71 1.88 -0.41 -9.82
C ILE A 71 2.64 -0.66 -11.13
N GLY A 72 3.81 -1.26 -11.01
CA GLY A 72 4.67 -1.57 -12.16
C GLY A 72 5.34 -0.35 -12.80
N ARG A 73 5.21 0.87 -12.24
CA ARG A 73 5.85 2.07 -12.81
C ARG A 73 7.37 1.96 -12.89
N TRP A 74 7.97 1.21 -11.97
CA TRP A 74 9.41 0.91 -11.96
C TRP A 74 9.88 0.20 -13.24
N LYS A 75 9.01 -0.55 -13.93
CA LYS A 75 9.36 -1.27 -15.16
C LYS A 75 9.83 -0.35 -16.29
N ARG A 76 9.45 0.92 -16.27
CA ARG A 76 9.95 1.93 -17.22
C ARG A 76 11.46 2.17 -17.09
N TYR A 77 12.00 1.89 -15.91
CA TYR A 77 13.41 2.05 -15.57
C TYR A 77 14.13 0.69 -15.50
N GLU A 78 13.43 -0.39 -15.82
CA GLU A 78 13.96 -1.75 -15.79
C GLU A 78 15.18 -1.94 -16.70
N PRO A 79 15.20 -1.44 -17.95
CA PRO A 79 16.36 -1.62 -18.83
C PRO A 79 17.65 -0.98 -18.30
N GLN A 80 17.54 0.10 -17.53
CA GLN A 80 18.69 0.78 -16.93
C GLN A 80 19.28 0.01 -15.75
N LEU A 81 18.60 -1.03 -15.26
CA LEU A 81 19.00 -1.83 -14.12
C LEU A 81 19.53 -3.22 -14.51
N ASP A 82 19.67 -3.53 -15.80
CA ASP A 82 20.05 -4.88 -16.27
C ASP A 82 21.43 -5.33 -15.75
N VAL A 83 22.39 -4.42 -15.66
CA VAL A 83 23.70 -4.71 -15.06
C VAL A 83 23.54 -5.09 -13.58
N LEU A 84 22.74 -4.34 -12.83
CA LEU A 84 22.52 -4.60 -11.41
C LEU A 84 21.77 -5.92 -11.18
N LYS A 85 20.77 -6.23 -12.02
CA LYS A 85 20.06 -7.52 -11.97
C LYS A 85 21.01 -8.69 -12.12
N THR A 86 21.94 -8.60 -13.08
CA THR A 86 22.94 -9.64 -13.33
C THR A 86 23.84 -9.87 -12.12
N VAL A 87 24.23 -8.80 -11.43
CA VAL A 87 25.08 -8.88 -10.22
C VAL A 87 24.33 -9.47 -9.03
N ILE A 88 23.05 -9.12 -8.85
CA ILE A 88 22.23 -9.59 -7.71
C ILE A 88 21.70 -11.02 -7.92
N SER A 89 21.64 -11.51 -9.16
CA SER A 89 21.17 -12.87 -9.47
C SER A 89 22.25 -13.97 -9.32
N GLN A 90 23.49 -13.61 -8.97
CA GLN A 90 24.58 -14.54 -8.65
C GLN A 90 24.55 -14.93 -7.16
#